data_AF-A0A3D3DEM0-F1
#
_entry.id   AF-A0A3D3DEM0-F1
#
_cell.length_a   1.000
_cell.length_b   1.000
_cell.length_c   1.000
_cell.angle_alpha   90.00
_cell.angle_beta   90.00
_cell.angle_gamma   90.00
#
_symmetry.space_group_name_H-M   'P 1'
#
loop_
_entity.id
_entity.type
_entity.pdbx_description
1 polymer ?
#
loop_
_entity_poly.entity_id
_entity_poly.type
_entity_poly.pdbx_seq_one_letter_code
_entity_poly.pdbx_strand_id
1 'polypeptide(L)'
;MDLKIIGKNLNKENLKILKDTLNKINPNIRKKLISWALQHPRYLKSFFPLYQAYSNARQTREEELKNGSQALDLNHKYYSQLQS
;
A
#
# COMPACT_ATOMS: atom_id res chain seq x y z
N MET A 1 -8.19 2.53 6.32
CA MET A 1 -8.98 1.33 5.95
C MET A 1 -8.70 0.26 6.99
N ASP A 2 -9.69 -0.14 7.78
CA ASP A 2 -9.47 -1.02 8.95
C ASP A 2 -9.50 -2.50 8.53
N LEU A 3 -8.41 -2.97 7.94
CA LEU A 3 -8.30 -4.33 7.39
C LEU A 3 -8.30 -5.43 8.47
N LYS A 4 -8.28 -5.04 9.76
CA LYS A 4 -8.35 -5.96 10.92
C LYS A 4 -9.66 -6.77 10.97
N ILE A 5 -10.72 -6.29 10.32
CA ILE A 5 -12.06 -6.91 10.37
C ILE A 5 -12.16 -8.10 9.41
N ILE A 6 -11.47 -8.07 8.26
CA ILE A 6 -11.63 -9.06 7.18
C ILE A 6 -11.13 -10.45 7.60
N GLY A 7 -10.16 -10.51 8.50
CA GLY A 7 -9.58 -11.77 8.96
C GLY A 7 -10.47 -12.58 9.92
N LYS A 8 -11.46 -11.98 10.59
CA LYS A 8 -12.23 -12.66 11.64
C LYS A 8 -13.52 -13.34 11.16
N ASN A 9 -14.16 -12.84 10.10
CA ASN A 9 -15.40 -13.43 9.58
C ASN A 9 -15.60 -13.07 8.10
N LEU A 10 -15.65 -14.04 7.19
CA LEU A 10 -15.93 -13.80 5.76
C LEU A 10 -17.45 -13.71 5.53
N ASN A 11 -18.08 -12.62 5.99
CA ASN A 11 -19.47 -12.31 5.65
C ASN A 11 -19.55 -11.61 4.28
N LYS A 12 -20.76 -11.46 3.71
CA LYS A 12 -20.98 -10.82 2.39
C LYS A 12 -20.34 -9.43 2.27
N GLU A 13 -20.33 -8.68 3.36
CA GLU A 13 -19.82 -7.31 3.43
C GLU A 13 -18.28 -7.28 3.40
N ASN A 14 -17.63 -8.13 4.21
CA ASN A 14 -16.18 -8.30 4.21
C ASN A 14 -15.65 -8.87 2.89
N LEU A 15 -16.46 -9.68 2.20
CA LEU A 15 -16.18 -10.16 0.85
C LEU A 15 -16.15 -9.05 -0.20
N LYS A 16 -17.04 -8.05 -0.07
CA LYS A 16 -17.02 -6.87 -0.93
C LYS A 16 -15.77 -6.03 -0.68
N ILE A 17 -15.43 -5.80 0.59
CA ILE A 17 -14.22 -5.08 1.00
C ILE A 17 -12.95 -5.81 0.51
N LEU A 18 -12.90 -7.14 0.62
CA LEU A 18 -11.81 -7.98 0.09
C LEU A 18 -11.69 -7.79 -1.43
N LYS A 19 -12.78 -7.90 -2.19
CA LYS A 19 -12.78 -7.68 -3.64
C LYS A 19 -12.28 -6.28 -4.02
N ASP A 20 -12.78 -5.25 -3.36
CA ASP A 20 -12.40 -3.86 -3.64
C ASP A 20 -10.95 -3.57 -3.27
N THR A 21 -10.47 -4.14 -2.17
CA THR A 21 -9.06 -4.01 -1.78
C THR A 21 -8.17 -4.68 -2.80
N LEU A 22 -8.47 -5.93 -3.19
CA LEU A 22 -7.70 -6.67 -4.18
C LEU A 22 -7.72 -6.04 -5.58
N ASN A 23 -8.82 -5.36 -5.94
CA ASN A 23 -8.90 -4.55 -7.17
C ASN A 23 -7.87 -3.42 -7.18
N LYS A 24 -7.59 -2.80 -6.03
CA LYS A 24 -6.60 -1.71 -5.92
C LYS A 24 -5.15 -2.19 -5.94
N ILE A 25 -4.88 -3.45 -5.54
CA ILE A 25 -3.52 -3.98 -5.48
C ILE A 25 -2.98 -4.32 -6.88
N ASN A 26 -3.68 -5.20 -7.59
CA ASN A 26 -3.26 -5.61 -8.92
C ASN A 26 -4.43 -6.24 -9.69
N PRO A 27 -4.96 -5.57 -10.73
CA PRO A 27 -6.08 -6.08 -11.51
C PRO A 27 -5.75 -7.37 -12.28
N ASN A 28 -4.47 -7.59 -12.65
CA ASN A 28 -4.04 -8.78 -13.39
C ASN A 28 -3.96 -10.03 -12.51
N ILE A 29 -3.70 -9.88 -11.21
CA ILE A 29 -3.56 -11.00 -10.28
C ILE A 29 -4.90 -11.27 -9.56
N ARG A 30 -5.86 -10.33 -9.64
CA ARG A 30 -7.19 -10.35 -9.03
C ARG A 30 -7.86 -11.72 -8.99
N LYS A 31 -8.06 -12.37 -10.15
CA LYS A 31 -8.80 -13.65 -10.22
C LYS A 31 -8.10 -14.74 -9.40
N LYS A 32 -6.77 -14.84 -9.55
CA LYS A 32 -5.96 -15.82 -8.81
C LYS A 32 -5.91 -15.49 -7.32
N LEU A 33 -5.74 -14.22 -6.97
CA LEU A 33 -5.60 -13.80 -5.57
C LEU A 33 -6.93 -13.89 -4.79
N ILE A 34 -8.06 -13.52 -5.41
CA ILE A 34 -9.39 -13.70 -4.80
C ILE A 34 -9.68 -15.19 -4.62
N SER A 35 -9.42 -16.01 -5.64
CA SER A 35 -9.66 -17.45 -5.57
C SER A 35 -8.82 -18.09 -4.47
N TRP A 36 -7.54 -17.71 -4.38
CA TRP A 36 -6.63 -18.18 -3.35
C TRP A 36 -7.03 -17.71 -1.94
N ALA A 37 -7.42 -16.43 -1.81
CA ALA A 37 -7.91 -15.86 -0.55
C ALA A 37 -9.18 -16.57 -0.03
N LEU A 38 -10.09 -16.94 -0.92
CA LEU A 38 -11.30 -17.71 -0.59
C LEU A 38 -10.98 -19.15 -0.17
N GLN A 39 -10.00 -19.79 -0.83
CA GLN A 39 -9.55 -21.14 -0.49
C GLN A 39 -8.75 -21.21 0.80
N HIS A 40 -8.08 -20.11 1.17
CA HIS A 40 -7.27 -20.04 2.38
C HIS A 40 -7.58 -18.83 3.28
N PRO A 41 -8.76 -18.80 3.91
CA PRO A 41 -9.18 -17.69 4.79
C PRO A 41 -8.19 -17.43 5.93
N ARG A 42 -7.50 -18.47 6.40
CA ARG A 42 -6.50 -18.37 7.47
C ARG A 42 -5.35 -17.42 7.10
N TYR A 43 -4.93 -17.39 5.84
CA TYR A 43 -3.83 -16.55 5.40
C TYR A 43 -4.26 -15.10 5.14
N LEU A 44 -5.57 -14.83 4.96
CA LEU A 44 -6.08 -13.46 4.87
C LEU A 44 -5.79 -12.65 6.14
N LYS A 45 -5.85 -13.29 7.32
CA LYS A 45 -5.52 -12.64 8.60
C LYS A 45 -4.12 -12.03 8.61
N SER A 46 -3.15 -12.68 7.96
CA SER A 46 -1.76 -12.23 7.92
C SER A 46 -1.45 -11.41 6.68
N PHE A 47 -2.06 -11.73 5.54
CA PHE A 47 -1.81 -11.06 4.26
C PHE A 47 -2.15 -9.56 4.32
N PHE A 48 -3.32 -9.21 4.86
CA PHE A 48 -3.76 -7.82 4.86
C PHE A 48 -2.90 -6.88 5.73
N PRO A 49 -2.56 -7.24 6.99
CA PRO A 49 -1.61 -6.46 7.78
C PRO A 49 -0.26 -6.29 7.09
N LEU A 50 0.26 -7.35 6.47
CA LEU A 50 1.53 -7.30 5.74
C LEU A 50 1.44 -6.38 4.51
N TYR A 51 0.36 -6.46 3.75
CA TYR A 51 0.13 -5.58 2.62
C TYR A 51 -0.01 -4.12 3.04
N GLN A 52 -0.69 -3.87 4.17
CA GLN A 52 -0.82 -2.52 4.72
C GLN A 52 0.54 -1.96 5.16
N ALA A 53 1.36 -2.76 5.85
CA ALA A 53 2.71 -2.37 6.23
C ALA A 53 3.58 -2.04 5.01
N TYR A 54 3.50 -2.87 3.96
CA TYR A 54 4.17 -2.61 2.68
C TYR A 54 3.69 -1.31 2.02
N SER A 55 2.37 -1.08 1.94
CA SER A 55 1.81 0.13 1.33
C SER A 55 2.24 1.39 2.08
N ASN A 56 2.24 1.35 3.41
CA ASN A 56 2.70 2.45 4.25
C ASN A 56 4.18 2.72 4.03
N ALA A 57 5.03 1.68 4.09
CA ALA A 57 6.47 1.81 3.87
C ALA A 57 6.78 2.37 2.47
N ARG A 58 6.03 1.95 1.46
CA ARG A 58 6.16 2.48 0.11
C ARG A 58 5.79 3.96 0.04
N GLN A 59 4.68 4.36 0.66
CA GLN A 59 4.26 5.76 0.69
C GLN A 59 5.28 6.64 1.43
N THR A 60 5.77 6.18 2.59
CA THR A 60 6.84 6.88 3.33
C THR A 60 8.08 7.04 2.47
N ARG A 61 8.48 6.00 1.73
CA ARG A 61 9.63 6.09 0.82
C ARG A 61 9.41 7.09 -0.32
N GLU A 62 8.21 7.14 -0.91
CA GLU A 62 7.86 8.11 -1.95
C GLU A 62 7.91 9.55 -1.40
N GLU A 63 7.46 9.77 -0.16
CA GLU A 63 7.56 11.05 0.55
C GLU A 63 9.00 11.43 0.89
N GLU A 64 9.81 10.50 1.38
CA GLU A 64 11.24 10.70 1.65
C GLU A 64 12.02 11.07 0.38
N LEU A 65 11.75 10.38 -0.74
CA LEU A 65 12.37 10.70 -2.03
C LEU A 65 11.97 12.10 -2.52
N LYS A 66 10.71 12.49 -2.33
CA LYS A 66 10.23 13.82 -2.70
C LYS A 66 10.88 14.90 -1.84
N ASN A 67 10.96 14.70 -0.53
CA ASN A 67 11.58 15.64 0.41
C ASN A 67 13.10 15.74 0.19
N GLY A 68 13.78 14.62 -0.07
CA GLY A 68 15.21 14.59 -0.40
C GLY A 68 15.51 15.33 -1.72
N SER A 69 14.66 15.14 -2.74
CA SER A 69 14.75 15.88 -4.00
C SER A 69 14.55 17.38 -3.82
N GLN A 70 13.57 17.79 -3.01
CA GLN A 70 13.33 19.21 -2.68
C GLN A 70 14.48 19.85 -1.91
N ALA A 71 15.10 19.12 -0.97
CA ALA A 71 16.27 19.60 -0.22
C ALA A 71 17.50 19.81 -1.12
N LEU A 72 17.70 18.93 -2.10
CA LEU A 72 18.77 19.08 -3.09
C LEU A 72 18.54 20.30 -4.01
N ASP A 73 17.31 20.52 -4.45
CA ASP A 73 16.96 21.66 -5.32
C ASP A 73 17.11 23.01 -4.59
N LEU A 74 16.75 23.07 -3.30
CA LEU A 74 16.97 24.23 -2.44
C LEU A 74 18.46 24.53 -2.20
N ASN A 75 19.26 23.50 -1.94
CA ASN A 75 20.71 23.65 -1.81
C ASN A 75 21.33 24.16 -3.11
N HIS A 76 20.95 23.60 -4.26
CA HIS A 76 21.47 24.03 -5.56
C HIS A 76 21.15 25.51 -5.85
N LYS A 77 19.93 25.97 -5.53
CA LYS A 77 19.56 27.40 -5.64
C LYS A 77 20.38 28.30 -4.73
N TYR A 78 20.59 27.89 -3.47
CA TYR A 78 21.37 28.66 -2.51
C TYR A 78 22.83 28.84 -2.95
N TYR A 79 23.48 27.76 -3.39
CA TYR A 79 24.86 27.83 -3.88
C TYR A 79 24.98 28.64 -5.19
N SER A 80 23.98 28.57 -6.06
CA SER A 80 23.96 29.38 -7.30
C SER A 80 23.81 30.89 -7.02
N GLN A 81 23.14 31.27 -5.93
CA GLN A 81 22.98 32.67 -5.52
C GLN A 81 24.22 33.24 -4.81
N LEU A 82 25.04 32.39 -4.18
CA LEU A 82 26.28 32.82 -3.54
C LEU A 82 27.44 33.01 -4.52
N GLN A 83 27.31 32.53 -5.76
CA GLN A 83 28.31 32.66 -6.82
C GLN A 83 28.02 33.79 -7.82
N SER A 84 26.95 34.57 -7.63
CA SER A 84 26.62 35.77 -8.40
C SER A 84 26.87 37.04 -7.61
#